data_AF-A0A917DZI8-F1
#
_entry.id   AF-A0A917DZI8-F1
#
_cell.length_a   1.000
_cell.length_b   1.000
_cell.length_c   1.000
_cell.angle_alpha   90.00
_cell.angle_beta   90.00
_cell.angle_gamma   90.00
#
_symmetry.space_group_name_H-M   'P 1'
#
loop_
_entity.id
_entity.type
_entity.pdbx_description
1 polymer ?
#
loop_
_entity_poly.entity_id
_entity_poly.type
_entity_poly.pdbx_seq_one_letter_code
_entity_poly.pdbx_strand_id
1 'polypeptide(L)'
;MKITIADLEVVDSMSEETTAYTAHILIDGSKAFHASNRGTGGADYFYPLQDYDGPTLAAVDAYLKETEPPCGPFEPDPAHRAAWDRGIQCDLETYVSRLITTHEAKLTLARKTARNIVAIGPDKKVYSFKMAPSPGNIASFKEIEPNYEIVNGADEEVMQAALAGISGEPDYAEQVYERQRGNRLTRADALWLKARNEVAEKPCPDLRIAIDEFIADEQARYDAYRAANCQSS
;
A
#
# COMPACT_ATOMS: atom_id res chain seq x y z
N MET A 1 -10.29 -11.75 -5.20
CA MET A 1 -9.15 -11.97 -6.11
C MET A 1 -7.88 -11.80 -5.31
N LYS A 2 -6.96 -12.77 -5.33
CA LYS A 2 -5.66 -12.66 -4.68
C LYS A 2 -4.59 -12.29 -5.70
N ILE A 3 -3.97 -11.13 -5.53
CA ILE A 3 -2.94 -10.63 -6.44
C ILE A 3 -1.57 -10.76 -5.75
N THR A 4 -0.60 -11.36 -6.43
CA THR A 4 0.75 -11.58 -5.91
C THR A 4 1.79 -11.39 -7.01
N ILE A 5 3.06 -11.30 -6.64
CA ILE A 5 4.19 -11.17 -7.57
C ILE A 5 5.06 -12.43 -7.53
N ALA A 6 5.56 -12.85 -8.69
CA ALA A 6 6.55 -13.92 -8.83
C ALA A 6 7.63 -13.53 -9.82
N ASP A 7 8.77 -14.22 -9.76
CA ASP A 7 9.93 -13.99 -10.63
C ASP A 7 10.34 -12.50 -10.68
N LEU A 8 10.30 -11.83 -9.53
CA LEU A 8 10.66 -10.42 -9.42
C LEU A 8 12.18 -10.27 -9.55
N GLU A 9 12.60 -9.48 -10.53
CA GLU A 9 13.97 -9.02 -10.71
C GLU A 9 13.99 -7.49 -10.65
N VAL A 10 14.68 -6.93 -9.65
CA VAL A 10 14.92 -5.48 -9.50
C VAL A 10 16.34 -5.17 -9.96
N VAL A 11 16.50 -4.11 -10.75
CA VAL A 11 17.79 -3.68 -11.32
C VAL A 11 18.13 -2.29 -10.82
N ASP A 12 18.72 -2.20 -9.63
CA ASP A 12 19.07 -0.93 -8.97
C ASP A 12 19.88 0.02 -9.86
N SER A 13 20.77 -0.51 -10.70
CA SER A 13 21.60 0.30 -11.60
C SER A 13 20.81 1.00 -12.72
N MET A 14 19.55 0.65 -12.94
CA MET A 14 18.64 1.26 -13.92
C MET A 14 17.51 2.06 -13.26
N SER A 15 17.43 2.08 -11.93
CA SER A 15 16.38 2.79 -11.17
C SER A 15 16.75 4.26 -10.95
N GLU A 16 16.58 5.10 -11.99
CA GLU A 16 16.92 6.53 -11.92
C GLU A 16 15.87 7.36 -11.18
N GLU A 17 14.60 7.23 -11.58
CA GLU A 17 13.45 7.95 -11.01
C GLU A 17 12.40 6.99 -10.44
N THR A 18 12.22 5.83 -11.07
CA THR A 18 11.31 4.75 -10.63
C THR A 18 12.09 3.45 -10.46
N THR A 19 11.52 2.46 -9.78
CA THR A 19 12.15 1.14 -9.66
C THR A 19 12.19 0.47 -11.03
N ALA A 20 13.37 0.16 -11.56
CA ALA A 20 13.52 -0.67 -12.75
C ALA A 20 13.34 -2.15 -12.36
N TYR A 21 12.37 -2.82 -12.97
CA TYR A 21 12.07 -4.21 -12.63
C TYR A 21 11.44 -4.99 -13.79
N THR A 22 11.48 -6.32 -13.67
CA THR A 22 10.58 -7.22 -14.39
C THR A 22 9.96 -8.22 -13.42
N ALA A 23 8.73 -8.65 -13.67
CA ALA A 23 8.05 -9.64 -12.85
C ALA A 23 6.89 -10.32 -13.59
N HIS A 24 6.35 -11.38 -12.98
CA HIS A 24 5.03 -11.91 -13.29
C HIS A 24 4.03 -11.52 -12.20
N ILE A 25 2.89 -10.97 -12.60
CA ILE A 25 1.76 -10.76 -11.72
C ILE A 25 0.89 -12.01 -11.76
N LEU A 26 0.63 -12.57 -10.58
CA LEU A 26 -0.20 -13.74 -10.40
C LEU A 26 -1.56 -13.33 -9.86
N ILE A 27 -2.62 -13.83 -10.49
CA ILE A 27 -4.00 -13.70 -10.04
C ILE A 27 -4.49 -15.08 -9.62
N ASP A 28 -4.87 -15.20 -8.35
CA ASP A 28 -5.31 -16.45 -7.72
C ASP A 28 -4.31 -17.61 -7.95
N GLY A 29 -3.02 -17.27 -7.98
CA GLY A 29 -1.91 -18.21 -8.19
C GLY A 29 -1.52 -18.47 -9.66
N SER A 30 -2.29 -17.97 -10.63
CA SER A 30 -2.00 -18.13 -12.06
C SER A 30 -1.30 -16.91 -12.63
N LYS A 31 -0.23 -17.09 -13.42
CA LYS A 31 0.48 -15.97 -14.07
C LYS A 31 -0.47 -15.29 -15.06
N ALA A 32 -0.74 -14.00 -14.83
CA ALA A 32 -1.71 -13.21 -15.57
C ALA A 32 -1.03 -12.18 -16.49
N PHE A 33 -0.06 -11.44 -15.95
CA PHE A 33 0.63 -10.37 -16.66
C PHE A 33 2.14 -10.48 -16.50
N HIS A 34 2.87 -10.13 -17.57
CA HIS A 34 4.25 -9.70 -17.46
C HIS A 34 4.28 -8.22 -17.12
N ALA A 35 4.92 -7.86 -16.00
CA ALA A 35 5.04 -6.50 -15.50
C ALA A 35 6.49 -6.01 -15.67
N SER A 36 6.66 -4.74 -16.04
CA SER A 36 8.01 -4.15 -16.15
C SER A 36 8.00 -2.63 -16.05
N ASN A 37 9.11 -2.08 -15.55
CA ASN A 37 9.43 -0.65 -15.61
C ASN A 37 10.91 -0.47 -15.95
N ARG A 38 11.24 0.61 -16.68
CA ARG A 38 12.61 0.91 -17.11
C ARG A 38 13.41 1.77 -16.12
N GLY A 39 12.75 2.31 -15.10
CA GLY A 39 13.34 3.12 -14.05
C GLY A 39 13.50 4.60 -14.37
N THR A 40 12.94 5.10 -15.48
CA THR A 40 13.11 6.48 -15.95
C THR A 40 11.85 7.33 -15.80
N GLY A 41 11.05 7.10 -14.75
CA GLY A 41 9.89 7.96 -14.42
C GLY A 41 8.61 7.67 -15.20
N GLY A 42 8.62 6.64 -16.06
CA GLY A 42 7.44 6.22 -16.83
C GLY A 42 6.52 5.27 -16.07
N ALA A 43 5.29 5.13 -16.58
CA ALA A 43 4.31 4.16 -16.08
C ALA A 43 4.80 2.71 -16.26
N ASP A 44 4.24 1.82 -15.46
CA ASP A 44 4.48 0.39 -15.57
C ASP A 44 3.83 -0.19 -16.82
N TYR A 45 4.47 -1.20 -17.41
CA TYR A 45 3.91 -1.95 -18.53
C TYR A 45 3.37 -3.28 -18.03
N PHE A 46 2.08 -3.52 -18.25
CA PHE A 46 1.40 -4.78 -17.95
C PHE A 46 0.94 -5.47 -19.24
N TYR A 47 1.63 -6.53 -19.64
CA TYR A 47 1.28 -7.32 -20.83
C TYR A 47 0.58 -8.61 -20.42
N PRO A 48 -0.67 -8.87 -20.85
CA PRO A 48 -1.34 -10.14 -20.55
C PRO A 48 -0.58 -11.30 -21.20
N LEU A 49 -0.49 -12.42 -20.48
CA LEU A 49 0.07 -13.65 -21.05
C LEU A 49 -0.92 -14.28 -22.02
N GLN A 50 -0.39 -14.90 -23.08
CA GLN A 50 -1.20 -15.40 -24.21
C GLN A 50 -2.29 -16.40 -23.80
N ASP A 51 -1.99 -17.26 -22.82
CA ASP A 51 -2.89 -18.33 -22.38
C ASP A 51 -3.69 -17.98 -21.12
N TYR A 52 -3.67 -16.72 -20.70
CA TYR A 52 -4.42 -16.28 -19.53
C TYR A 52 -5.87 -15.93 -19.89
N ASP A 53 -6.82 -16.64 -19.30
CA ASP A 53 -8.26 -16.51 -19.52
C ASP A 53 -9.02 -15.84 -18.35
N GLY A 54 -8.28 -15.30 -17.38
CA GLY A 54 -8.83 -14.64 -16.20
C GLY A 54 -9.17 -13.15 -16.38
N PRO A 55 -9.37 -12.42 -15.28
CA PRO A 55 -9.69 -10.98 -15.27
C PRO A 55 -8.73 -10.13 -16.11
N THR A 56 -9.28 -9.24 -16.94
CA THR A 56 -8.51 -8.24 -17.70
C THR A 56 -7.86 -7.21 -16.78
N LEU A 57 -6.85 -6.47 -17.29
CA LEU A 57 -6.22 -5.37 -16.54
C LEU A 57 -7.26 -4.38 -15.97
N ALA A 58 -8.24 -3.98 -16.78
CA ALA A 58 -9.31 -3.08 -16.33
C ALA A 58 -10.18 -3.68 -15.20
N ALA A 59 -10.43 -4.99 -15.23
CA ALA A 59 -11.18 -5.67 -14.17
C ALA A 59 -10.35 -5.78 -12.88
N VAL A 60 -9.03 -5.96 -13.01
CA VAL A 60 -8.10 -5.96 -11.88
C VAL A 60 -8.03 -4.58 -11.24
N ASP A 61 -7.90 -3.52 -12.04
CA ASP A 61 -7.91 -2.14 -11.53
C ASP A 61 -9.24 -1.79 -10.85
N ALA A 62 -10.37 -2.21 -11.42
CA ALA A 62 -11.67 -2.01 -10.80
C ALA A 62 -11.77 -2.71 -9.43
N TYR A 63 -11.28 -3.95 -9.35
CA TYR A 63 -11.22 -4.70 -8.10
C TYR A 63 -10.34 -3.97 -7.05
N LEU A 64 -9.12 -3.58 -7.43
CA LEU A 64 -8.19 -2.90 -6.52
C LEU A 64 -8.73 -1.57 -6.00
N LYS A 65 -9.43 -0.80 -6.84
CA LYS A 65 -10.06 0.47 -6.46
C LYS A 65 -11.10 0.33 -5.35
N GLU A 66 -11.73 -0.84 -5.25
CA GLU A 66 -12.76 -1.14 -4.25
C GLU A 66 -12.19 -1.82 -3.01
N THR A 67 -11.19 -2.68 -3.18
CA THR A 67 -10.67 -3.50 -2.08
C THR A 67 -9.46 -2.91 -1.37
N GLU A 68 -8.59 -2.21 -2.11
CA GLU A 68 -7.33 -1.71 -1.59
C GLU A 68 -7.41 -0.23 -1.20
N PRO A 69 -6.83 0.18 -0.06
CA PRO A 69 -6.95 1.55 0.38
C PRO A 69 -6.24 2.52 -0.57
N PRO A 70 -6.85 3.69 -0.86
CA PRO A 70 -6.25 4.72 -1.69
C PRO A 70 -5.06 5.38 -0.99
N CYS A 71 -4.20 6.03 -1.78
CA CYS A 71 -3.15 6.91 -1.26
C CYS A 71 -3.63 8.36 -1.17
N GLY A 72 -2.99 9.08 -0.25
CA GLY A 72 -3.41 10.40 0.18
C GLY A 72 -3.40 11.44 -0.94
N PRO A 73 -4.10 12.57 -0.72
CA PRO A 73 -4.05 13.70 -1.63
C PRO A 73 -2.63 14.26 -1.72
N PHE A 74 -2.33 14.97 -2.80
CA PHE A 74 -1.09 15.74 -2.91
C PHE A 74 -1.06 16.88 -1.88
N GLU A 75 -2.20 17.55 -1.66
CA GLU A 75 -2.39 18.60 -0.67
C GLU A 75 -3.21 18.07 0.54
N PRO A 76 -2.56 17.85 1.70
CA PRO A 76 -3.21 17.29 2.87
C PRO A 76 -4.26 18.21 3.50
N ASP A 77 -4.12 19.54 3.37
CA ASP A 77 -5.08 20.53 3.90
C ASP A 77 -6.24 20.74 2.92
N PRO A 78 -7.48 20.34 3.27
CA PRO A 78 -8.64 20.52 2.41
C PRO A 78 -8.89 21.98 1.99
N ALA A 79 -8.45 22.96 2.79
CA ALA A 79 -8.62 24.39 2.48
C ALA A 79 -7.76 24.84 1.28
N HIS A 80 -6.62 24.17 1.06
CA HIS A 80 -5.70 24.45 -0.05
C HIS A 80 -5.83 23.43 -1.19
N ARG A 81 -6.56 22.34 -0.96
CA ARG A 81 -6.69 21.23 -1.91
C ARG A 81 -7.42 21.66 -3.18
N ALA A 82 -6.73 21.52 -4.31
CA ALA A 82 -7.34 21.77 -5.61
C ALA A 82 -8.46 20.75 -5.89
N ALA A 83 -9.47 21.16 -6.67
CA ALA A 83 -10.61 20.30 -6.98
C ALA A 83 -10.25 19.02 -7.74
N TRP A 84 -9.11 18.99 -8.44
CA TRP A 84 -8.59 17.81 -9.14
C TRP A 84 -7.83 16.84 -8.23
N ASP A 85 -7.38 17.29 -7.05
CA ASP A 85 -6.67 16.46 -6.08
C ASP A 85 -7.69 15.67 -5.26
N ARG A 86 -8.14 14.56 -5.84
CA ARG A 86 -9.26 13.75 -5.33
C ARG A 86 -8.78 12.48 -4.63
N GLY A 87 -7.50 12.44 -4.24
CA GLY A 87 -6.80 11.23 -3.82
C GLY A 87 -6.55 10.29 -5.00
N ILE A 88 -5.69 9.30 -4.79
CA ILE A 88 -5.32 8.34 -5.83
C ILE A 88 -5.85 6.98 -5.40
N GLN A 89 -6.81 6.44 -6.16
CA GLN A 89 -7.29 5.08 -5.91
C GLN A 89 -6.20 4.08 -6.25
N CYS A 90 -6.16 2.95 -5.53
CA CYS A 90 -5.20 1.91 -5.81
C CYS A 90 -5.56 1.19 -7.12
N ASP A 91 -4.65 1.23 -8.09
CA ASP A 91 -4.66 0.46 -9.32
C ASP A 91 -3.54 -0.59 -9.30
N LEU A 92 -3.39 -1.36 -10.39
CA LEU A 92 -2.37 -2.41 -10.44
C LEU A 92 -0.94 -1.85 -10.32
N GLU A 93 -0.65 -0.68 -10.90
CA GLU A 93 0.66 -0.02 -10.78
C GLU A 93 0.99 0.31 -9.32
N THR A 94 0.07 1.00 -8.65
CA THR A 94 0.22 1.34 -7.22
C THR A 94 0.35 0.08 -6.37
N TYR A 95 -0.44 -0.95 -6.65
CA TYR A 95 -0.42 -2.19 -5.89
C TYR A 95 0.89 -2.98 -6.09
N VAL A 96 1.41 -3.03 -7.32
CA VAL A 96 2.68 -3.70 -7.63
C VAL A 96 3.84 -2.98 -6.97
N SER A 97 3.85 -1.65 -6.95
CA SER A 97 4.82 -0.87 -6.17
C SER A 97 4.83 -1.32 -4.69
N ARG A 98 3.66 -1.40 -4.05
CA ARG A 98 3.54 -1.90 -2.66
C ARG A 98 4.02 -3.34 -2.49
N LEU A 99 3.75 -4.22 -3.47
CA LEU A 99 4.23 -5.61 -3.45
C LEU A 99 5.76 -5.70 -3.54
N ILE A 100 6.39 -4.87 -4.39
CA ILE A 100 7.84 -4.78 -4.52
C ILE A 100 8.44 -4.27 -3.20
N THR A 101 7.95 -3.16 -2.64
CA THR A 101 8.44 -2.64 -1.35
C THR A 101 8.35 -3.69 -0.24
N THR A 102 7.22 -4.41 -0.19
CA THR A 102 7.01 -5.50 0.77
C THR A 102 7.98 -6.65 0.56
N HIS A 103 8.27 -7.02 -0.70
CA HIS A 103 9.23 -8.06 -1.03
C HIS A 103 10.65 -7.70 -0.58
N GLU A 104 11.09 -6.49 -0.87
CA GLU A 104 12.42 -6.00 -0.46
C GLU A 104 12.55 -5.88 1.06
N ALA A 105 11.49 -5.45 1.74
CA ALA A 105 11.43 -5.42 3.19
C ALA A 105 11.58 -6.83 3.79
N LYS A 106 10.91 -7.85 3.22
CA LYS A 106 11.06 -9.26 3.62
C LYS A 106 12.49 -9.76 3.46
N LEU A 107 13.13 -9.48 2.31
CA LEU A 107 14.53 -9.86 2.09
C LEU A 107 15.45 -9.17 3.09
N THR A 108 15.22 -7.88 3.35
CA THR A 108 15.99 -7.09 4.32
C THR A 108 15.83 -7.63 5.74
N LEU A 109 14.59 -7.93 6.16
CA LEU A 109 14.29 -8.49 7.47
C LEU A 109 14.91 -9.89 7.63
N ALA A 110 14.81 -10.77 6.63
CA ALA A 110 15.41 -12.09 6.65
C ALA A 110 16.95 -12.02 6.81
N ARG A 111 17.61 -11.12 6.06
CA ARG A 111 19.07 -10.90 6.19
C ARG A 111 19.46 -10.37 7.56
N LYS A 112 18.68 -9.44 8.13
CA LYS A 112 18.94 -8.86 9.45
C LYS A 112 18.75 -9.91 10.55
N THR A 113 17.62 -10.61 10.55
CA THR A 113 17.29 -11.63 11.57
C THR A 113 18.21 -12.85 11.52
N ALA A 114 18.84 -13.15 10.37
CA ALA A 114 19.84 -14.20 10.28
C ALA A 114 21.18 -13.87 10.96
N ARG A 115 21.53 -12.58 11.09
CA ARG A 115 22.84 -12.13 11.58
C ARG A 115 22.80 -11.44 12.93
N ASN A 116 21.66 -10.84 13.25
CA ASN A 116 21.47 -9.91 14.36
C ASN A 116 20.22 -10.26 15.16
N ILE A 117 20.17 -9.82 16.41
CA ILE A 117 18.91 -9.67 17.14
C ILE A 117 18.20 -8.45 16.56
N VAL A 118 16.98 -8.66 16.07
CA VAL A 118 16.09 -7.62 15.55
C VAL A 118 14.93 -7.49 16.52
N ALA A 119 14.60 -6.26 16.90
CA ALA A 119 13.51 -6.00 17.83
C ALA A 119 12.78 -4.71 17.49
N ILE A 120 11.51 -4.63 17.86
CA ILE A 120 10.69 -3.42 17.79
C ILE A 120 10.81 -2.70 19.13
N GLY A 121 11.20 -1.43 19.09
CA GLY A 121 11.33 -0.61 20.28
C GLY A 121 9.99 -0.09 20.81
N PRO A 122 9.97 0.52 22.00
CA PRO A 122 8.78 1.17 22.55
C PRO A 122 8.23 2.30 21.67
N ASP A 123 9.09 2.90 20.84
CA ASP A 123 8.73 3.92 19.86
C ASP A 123 8.22 3.33 18.53
N LYS A 124 7.97 2.01 18.50
CA LYS A 124 7.49 1.24 17.34
C LYS A 124 8.45 1.20 16.15
N LYS A 125 9.73 1.56 16.35
CA LYS A 125 10.75 1.43 15.31
C LYS A 125 11.48 0.10 15.38
N VAL A 126 11.98 -0.33 14.22
CA VAL A 126 12.74 -1.58 14.10
C VAL A 126 14.23 -1.32 14.30
N TYR A 127 14.81 -2.02 15.26
CA TYR A 127 16.22 -1.95 15.61
C TYR A 127 16.94 -3.26 15.29
N SER A 128 18.23 -3.16 14.97
CA SER A 128 19.09 -4.31 14.71
C SER A 128 20.32 -4.21 15.62
N PHE A 129 20.43 -5.13 16.56
CA PHE A 129 21.52 -5.23 17.53
C PHE A 129 22.56 -6.21 17.02
N LYS A 130 23.83 -5.78 16.94
CA LYS A 130 24.96 -6.57 16.42
C LYS A 130 25.35 -7.70 17.39
N MET A 131 24.48 -8.71 17.49
CA MET A 131 24.59 -9.84 18.38
C MET A 131 24.03 -11.07 17.67
N ALA A 132 24.72 -12.21 17.76
CA ALA A 132 24.25 -13.44 17.13
C ALA A 132 22.88 -13.86 17.71
N PRO A 133 21.89 -14.23 16.87
CA PRO A 133 20.53 -14.54 17.30
C PRO A 133 20.43 -15.97 17.88
N SER A 134 21.18 -16.25 18.95
CA SER A 134 21.09 -17.52 19.69
C SER A 134 20.05 -17.42 20.80
N PRO A 135 19.45 -18.55 21.26
CA PRO A 135 18.49 -18.53 22.37
C PRO A 135 19.03 -17.86 23.64
N GLY A 136 20.31 -18.07 23.96
CA GLY A 136 20.95 -17.44 25.12
C GLY A 136 21.08 -15.92 24.97
N ASN A 137 21.53 -15.46 23.81
CA ASN A 137 21.68 -14.02 23.54
C ASN A 137 20.32 -13.30 23.51
N ILE A 138 19.30 -13.94 22.93
CA ILE A 138 17.92 -13.45 22.92
C ILE A 138 17.37 -13.32 24.34
N ALA A 139 17.59 -14.34 25.19
CA ALA A 139 17.18 -14.30 26.60
C ALA A 139 17.90 -13.17 27.37
N SER A 140 19.22 -13.07 27.25
CA SER A 140 19.99 -12.00 27.89
C SER A 140 19.60 -10.61 27.39
N PHE A 141 19.32 -10.46 26.10
CA PHE A 141 18.81 -9.20 25.55
C PHE A 141 17.46 -8.83 26.19
N LYS A 142 16.54 -9.80 26.30
CA LYS A 142 15.22 -9.57 26.90
C LYS A 142 15.29 -9.20 28.40
N GLU A 143 16.30 -9.69 29.12
CA GLU A 143 16.54 -9.30 30.51
C GLU A 143 17.02 -7.84 30.64
N ILE A 144 17.86 -7.38 29.72
CA ILE A 144 18.41 -6.02 29.71
C ILE A 144 17.39 -5.01 29.16
N GLU A 145 16.69 -5.39 28.09
CA GLU A 145 15.77 -4.55 27.32
C GLU A 145 14.34 -5.15 27.29
N PRO A 146 13.65 -5.24 28.44
CA PRO A 146 12.37 -5.96 28.54
C PRO A 146 11.22 -5.31 27.76
N ASN A 147 11.36 -4.03 27.41
CA ASN A 147 10.34 -3.28 26.67
C ASN A 147 10.46 -3.43 25.14
N TYR A 148 11.48 -4.17 24.67
CA TYR A 148 11.65 -4.46 23.25
C TYR A 148 10.96 -5.77 22.89
N GLU A 149 10.28 -5.76 21.74
CA GLU A 149 9.62 -6.92 21.19
C GLU A 149 10.53 -7.60 20.17
N ILE A 150 10.97 -8.83 20.47
CA ILE A 150 11.97 -9.53 19.65
C ILE A 150 11.29 -10.11 18.41
N VAL A 151 11.87 -9.83 17.23
CA VAL A 151 11.35 -10.28 15.93
C VAL A 151 11.90 -11.66 15.54
N ASN A 152 13.10 -12.04 16.01
CA ASN A 152 13.69 -13.33 15.69
C ASN A 152 12.82 -14.49 16.17
N GLY A 153 12.22 -15.24 15.25
CA GLY A 153 11.36 -16.39 15.57
C GLY A 153 10.04 -16.00 16.23
N ALA A 154 9.62 -14.73 16.10
CA ALA A 154 8.34 -14.25 16.58
C ALA A 154 7.16 -14.81 15.76
N ASP A 155 5.95 -14.57 16.26
CA ASP A 155 4.74 -14.86 15.51
C ASP A 155 4.54 -13.90 14.33
N GLU A 156 3.50 -14.19 13.54
CA GLU A 156 3.19 -13.43 12.33
C GLU A 156 2.86 -11.96 12.63
N GLU A 157 2.26 -11.64 13.77
CA GLU A 157 1.87 -10.26 14.10
C GLU A 157 3.10 -9.38 14.29
N VAL A 158 4.06 -9.85 15.08
CA VAL A 158 5.34 -9.15 15.29
C VAL A 158 6.14 -9.05 14.00
N MET A 159 6.13 -10.12 13.19
CA MET A 159 6.80 -10.12 11.89
C MET A 159 6.19 -9.10 10.94
N GLN A 160 4.86 -8.98 10.88
CA GLN A 160 4.19 -7.98 10.05
C GLN A 160 4.46 -6.55 10.53
N ALA A 161 4.46 -6.31 11.85
CA ALA A 161 4.82 -5.02 12.41
C ALA A 161 6.27 -4.64 12.06
N ALA A 162 7.20 -5.60 12.13
CA ALA A 162 8.59 -5.37 11.73
C ALA A 162 8.73 -5.12 10.22
N LEU A 163 7.95 -5.80 9.38
CA LEU A 163 7.93 -5.57 7.94
C LEU A 163 7.43 -4.17 7.61
N ALA A 164 6.32 -3.71 8.21
CA ALA A 164 5.81 -2.36 8.05
C ALA A 164 6.86 -1.30 8.46
N GLY A 165 7.55 -1.53 9.60
CA GLY A 165 8.61 -0.64 10.06
C GLY A 165 9.86 -0.60 9.14
N ILE A 166 10.15 -1.68 8.41
CA ILE A 166 11.27 -1.75 7.46
C ILE A 166 10.90 -1.20 6.09
N SER A 167 9.70 -1.51 5.59
CA SER A 167 9.23 -1.02 4.29
C SER A 167 9.05 0.49 4.29
N GLY A 168 8.71 1.07 5.45
CA GLY A 168 8.32 2.48 5.54
C GLY A 168 6.97 2.77 4.88
N GLU A 169 6.28 1.73 4.40
CA GLU A 169 4.94 1.82 3.87
C GLU A 169 4.00 2.18 5.02
N PRO A 170 3.16 3.21 4.87
CA PRO A 170 2.17 3.51 5.88
C PRO A 170 1.10 2.43 5.93
N ASP A 171 0.39 2.35 7.05
CA ASP A 171 -0.91 1.70 7.06
C ASP A 171 -1.90 2.57 6.27
N TYR A 172 -2.04 2.27 4.98
CA TYR A 172 -2.90 3.03 4.08
C TYR A 172 -4.36 3.05 4.55
N ALA A 173 -4.85 1.97 5.17
CA ALA A 173 -6.22 1.92 5.69
C ALA A 173 -6.36 2.86 6.90
N GLU A 174 -5.41 2.82 7.83
CA GLU A 174 -5.42 3.72 8.99
C GLU A 174 -5.30 5.18 8.57
N GLN A 175 -4.50 5.50 7.54
CA GLN A 175 -4.46 6.86 7.00
C GLN A 175 -5.82 7.33 6.46
N VAL A 176 -6.60 6.44 5.81
CA VAL A 176 -7.97 6.76 5.39
C VAL A 176 -8.84 7.05 6.61
N TYR A 177 -8.77 6.22 7.66
CA TYR A 177 -9.52 6.43 8.89
C TYR A 177 -9.10 7.70 9.64
N GLU A 178 -7.82 8.06 9.65
CA GLU A 178 -7.33 9.34 10.17
C GLU A 178 -7.90 10.53 9.40
N ARG A 179 -7.95 10.44 8.06
CA ARG A 179 -8.59 11.47 7.23
C ARG A 179 -10.09 11.54 7.49
N GLN A 180 -10.76 10.40 7.70
CA GLN A 180 -12.16 10.35 8.08
C GLN A 180 -12.41 11.08 9.40
N ARG A 181 -11.67 10.72 10.46
CA ARG A 181 -11.80 11.33 11.80
C ARG A 181 -11.47 12.81 11.79
N GLY A 182 -10.56 13.23 10.92
CA GLY A 182 -10.18 14.63 10.74
C GLY A 182 -11.10 15.44 9.83
N ASN A 183 -12.14 14.84 9.24
CA ASN A 183 -12.97 15.46 8.20
C ASN A 183 -12.15 15.98 6.99
N ARG A 184 -11.15 15.21 6.58
CA ARG A 184 -10.21 15.52 5.48
C ARG A 184 -10.26 14.51 4.34
N LEU A 185 -11.37 13.77 4.23
CA LEU A 185 -11.56 12.75 3.20
C LEU A 185 -11.29 13.32 1.80
N THR A 186 -10.78 12.46 0.94
CA THR A 186 -10.77 12.64 -0.51
C THR A 186 -11.91 11.83 -1.14
N ARG A 187 -12.20 12.08 -2.41
CA ARG A 187 -13.17 11.27 -3.15
C ARG A 187 -12.75 9.79 -3.26
N ALA A 188 -11.46 9.53 -3.41
CA ALA A 188 -10.91 8.17 -3.41
C ALA A 188 -11.14 7.48 -2.06
N ASP A 189 -10.88 8.18 -0.94
CA ASP A 189 -11.15 7.67 0.41
C ASP A 189 -12.63 7.30 0.59
N ALA A 190 -13.53 8.20 0.17
CA ALA A 190 -14.97 8.01 0.31
C ALA A 190 -15.49 6.81 -0.49
N LEU A 191 -14.99 6.59 -1.71
CA LEU A 191 -15.32 5.39 -2.49
C LEU A 191 -14.88 4.11 -1.80
N TRP A 192 -13.65 4.08 -1.30
CA TRP A 192 -13.14 2.92 -0.61
C TRP A 192 -13.93 2.63 0.68
N LEU A 193 -14.20 3.66 1.48
CA LEU A 193 -15.04 3.52 2.69
C LEU A 193 -16.45 3.03 2.36
N LYS A 194 -17.04 3.47 1.23
CA LYS A 194 -18.33 2.98 0.75
C LYS A 194 -18.28 1.48 0.49
N ALA A 195 -17.31 1.02 -0.32
CA ALA A 195 -17.14 -0.40 -0.63
C ALA A 195 -16.91 -1.24 0.64
N ARG A 196 -16.09 -0.74 1.58
CA ARG A 196 -15.86 -1.39 2.88
C ARG A 196 -17.12 -1.49 3.74
N ASN A 197 -17.95 -0.45 3.77
CA ASN A 197 -19.22 -0.47 4.51
C ASN A 197 -20.24 -1.44 3.90
N GLU A 198 -20.25 -1.59 2.56
CA GLU A 198 -21.15 -2.51 1.85
C GLU A 198 -20.86 -3.99 2.15
N VAL A 199 -19.59 -4.34 2.37
CA VAL A 199 -19.16 -5.72 2.67
C VAL A 199 -18.97 -5.99 4.16
N ALA A 200 -19.20 -5.00 5.03
CA ALA A 200 -19.07 -5.17 6.48
C ALA A 200 -20.15 -6.14 7.01
N GLU A 201 -19.82 -6.88 8.07
CA GLU A 201 -20.80 -7.77 8.75
C GLU A 201 -22.03 -6.99 9.22
N LYS A 202 -21.82 -5.74 9.64
CA LYS A 202 -22.87 -4.79 10.05
C LYS A 202 -22.67 -3.47 9.33
N PRO A 203 -23.23 -3.30 8.12
CA PRO A 203 -23.18 -2.04 7.40
C PRO A 203 -23.85 -0.93 8.22
N CYS A 204 -23.23 0.25 8.24
CA CYS A 204 -23.78 1.43 8.90
C CYS A 204 -24.56 2.29 7.88
N PRO A 205 -25.90 2.41 8.00
CA PRO A 205 -26.69 3.21 7.06
C PRO A 205 -26.37 4.69 7.12
N ASP A 206 -26.15 5.24 8.31
CA ASP A 206 -25.86 6.67 8.50
C ASP A 206 -24.51 7.04 7.88
N LEU A 207 -23.50 6.16 8.05
CA LEU A 207 -22.21 6.32 7.41
C LEU A 207 -22.34 6.29 5.87
N ARG A 208 -23.17 5.38 5.35
CA ARG A 208 -23.42 5.31 3.90
C ARG A 208 -24.02 6.60 3.37
N ILE A 209 -25.03 7.15 4.05
CA ILE A 209 -25.68 8.42 3.65
C ILE A 209 -24.64 9.54 3.63
N ALA A 210 -23.88 9.70 4.71
CA ALA A 210 -22.84 10.74 4.80
C ALA A 210 -21.77 10.61 3.70
N ILE A 211 -21.36 9.37 3.38
CA ILE A 211 -20.40 9.10 2.31
C ILE A 211 -21.00 9.42 0.93
N ASP A 212 -22.25 9.05 0.67
CA ASP A 212 -22.92 9.30 -0.61
C ASP A 212 -23.11 10.80 -0.86
N GLU A 213 -23.50 11.57 0.17
CA GLU A 213 -23.58 13.03 0.13
C GLU A 213 -22.21 13.65 -0.17
N PHE A 214 -21.16 13.24 0.56
CA PHE A 214 -19.81 13.71 0.33
C PHE A 214 -19.32 13.44 -1.12
N ILE A 215 -19.58 12.24 -1.65
CA ILE A 215 -19.19 11.89 -3.02
C ILE A 215 -19.90 12.79 -4.04
N ALA A 216 -21.19 13.08 -3.83
CA ALA A 216 -21.98 13.94 -4.70
C ALA A 216 -21.44 15.38 -4.70
N ASP A 217 -21.16 15.94 -3.51
CA ASP A 217 -20.61 17.28 -3.35
C ASP A 217 -19.22 17.41 -4.00
N GLU A 218 -18.34 16.43 -3.77
CA GLU A 218 -17.02 16.39 -4.40
C GLU A 218 -17.09 16.27 -5.92
N GLN A 219 -18.09 15.58 -6.45
CA GLN A 219 -18.31 15.48 -7.88
C GLN A 219 -18.79 16.80 -8.47
N ALA A 220 -19.75 17.46 -7.83
CA ALA A 220 -20.22 18.78 -8.25
C ALA A 220 -19.08 19.82 -8.25
N ARG A 221 -18.23 19.81 -7.21
CA ARG A 221 -17.04 20.68 -7.12
C ARG A 221 -16.06 20.45 -8.27
N TYR A 222 -15.80 19.19 -8.62
CA TYR A 222 -14.92 18.84 -9.73
C TYR A 222 -15.51 19.22 -11.09
N ASP A 223 -16.81 19.00 -11.30
CA ASP A 223 -17.47 19.35 -12.56
C ASP A 223 -17.51 20.87 -12.77
N ALA A 224 -17.73 21.65 -11.70
CA ALA A 224 -17.62 23.11 -11.74
C ALA A 224 -16.19 23.56 -12.11
N TYR A 225 -15.17 22.94 -11.51
CA TYR A 225 -13.77 23.19 -11.85
C TYR A 225 -13.47 22.88 -13.32
N ARG A 226 -13.96 21.75 -13.84
CA ARG A 226 -13.79 21.39 -15.26
C ARG A 226 -14.48 22.38 -16.18
N ALA A 227 -15.71 22.78 -15.87
CA ALA A 227 -16.44 23.76 -16.67
C ALA A 227 -15.72 25.11 -16.74
N ALA A 228 -15.16 25.59 -15.62
CA ALA A 228 -14.41 26.84 -15.57
C ALA A 228 -13.10 26.80 -16.38
N ASN A 229 -12.42 25.65 -16.43
CA ASN A 229 -11.14 25.51 -17.14
C ASN A 229 -11.29 25.11 -18.61
N CYS A 230 -12.38 24.44 -18.99
CA CYS A 230 -12.69 24.15 -20.40
C CYS A 230 -13.16 25.39 -21.19
N GLN A 231 -13.61 26.47 -20.52
CA GLN A 231 -13.95 27.73 -21.18
C GLN A 231 -12.72 28.62 -21.47
N SER A 232 -11.55 28.22 -20.96
CA SER A 232 -10.28 28.95 -21.07
C SER A 232 -9.35 28.40 -22.16
N SER A 233 -9.79 27.37 -22.89
CA SER A 233 -9.06 26.66 -23.96
C SER A 233 -9.78 26.83 -25.29
#